data_AF-A0A9D6UE31-F1
#
_entry.id   AF-A0A9D6UE31-F1
#
_cell.length_a   1.000
_cell.length_b   1.000
_cell.length_c   1.000
_cell.angle_alpha   90.00
_cell.angle_beta   90.00
_cell.angle_gamma   90.00
#
_symmetry.space_group_name_H-M   'P 1'
#
loop_
_entity.id
_entity.type
_entity.pdbx_description
1 polymer ?
#
loop_
_entity_poly.entity_id
_entity_poly.type
_entity_poly.pdbx_seq_one_letter_code
_entity_poly.pdbx_strand_id
1 'polypeptide(L)' 'AKLDFITVDKSFGGWAAAQKKHFADGGIFDDIQKQELTR' A
#
# COMPACT_ATOMS: atom_id res chain seq x y z
N ALA A 1 -11.69 22.92 10.56
CA ALA A 1 -12.18 21.53 10.33
C ALA A 1 -11.30 20.57 11.09
N LYS A 2 -11.86 19.47 11.61
CA LYS A 2 -11.08 18.41 12.28
C LYS A 2 -10.53 17.46 11.23
N LEU A 3 -9.26 17.07 11.36
CA LEU A 3 -8.61 16.08 10.48
C LEU A 3 -8.71 14.70 11.13
N ASP A 4 -9.09 13.71 10.33
CA ASP A 4 -9.10 12.31 10.74
C ASP A 4 -7.81 11.64 10.31
N PHE A 5 -7.10 11.10 11.29
CA PHE A 5 -5.84 10.38 11.07
C PHE A 5 -6.06 8.89 11.23
N ILE A 6 -5.32 8.13 10.43
CA ILE A 6 -5.26 6.68 10.52
C ILE A 6 -3.83 6.24 10.89
N THR A 7 -3.72 5.08 11.52
CA THR A 7 -2.43 4.45 11.82
C THR A 7 -2.22 3.23 10.94
N VAL A 8 -0.95 2.89 10.71
CA VAL A 8 -0.58 1.73 9.90
C VAL A 8 -1.04 0.44 10.56
N ASP A 9 -0.94 0.34 11.89
CA ASP A 9 -1.42 -0.81 12.65
C ASP A 9 -2.91 -1.06 12.46
N LYS A 10 -3.74 -0.01 12.60
CA LYS A 10 -5.19 -0.13 12.47
C LYS A 10 -5.65 -0.40 11.04
N SER A 11 -4.97 0.18 10.05
CA SER A 11 -5.44 0.20 8.66
C SER A 11 -4.87 -0.93 7.81
N PHE A 12 -3.66 -1.39 8.17
CA PHE A 12 -2.89 -2.34 7.36
C PHE A 12 -2.34 -3.52 8.17
N GLY A 13 -2.60 -3.59 9.48
CA GLY A 13 -2.11 -4.67 10.34
C GLY A 13 -0.61 -4.54 10.68
N GLY A 14 -0.08 -3.31 10.62
CA GLY A 14 1.32 -3.01 10.91
C GLY A 14 2.22 -3.06 9.67
N TRP A 15 3.44 -2.55 9.81
CA TRP A 15 4.36 -2.39 8.68
C TRP A 15 4.75 -3.71 8.01
N ALA A 16 4.90 -4.80 8.77
CA ALA A 16 5.26 -6.10 8.20
C ALA A 16 4.17 -6.62 7.24
N ALA A 17 2.90 -6.49 7.63
CA ALA A 17 1.76 -6.89 6.80
C ALA A 17 1.60 -5.96 5.58
N ALA A 18 1.73 -4.65 5.79
CA ALA A 18 1.70 -3.66 4.72
C ALA A 18 2.81 -3.91 3.69
N GLN A 19 4.05 -4.14 4.15
CA GLN A 19 5.20 -4.37 3.30
C GLN A 19 4.98 -5.57 2.37
N LYS A 20 4.56 -6.70 2.95
CA LYS A 20 4.34 -7.95 2.19
C LYS A 20 3.23 -7.81 1.16
N LYS A 21 2.14 -7.11 1.48
CA LYS A 21 0.97 -7.01 0.60
C LYS A 21 1.17 -6.00 -0.53
N HIS A 22 1.84 -4.89 -0.25
CA HIS A 22 1.91 -3.77 -1.18
C HIS A 22 3.22 -3.71 -1.96
N PHE A 23 4.34 -4.16 -1.38
CA PHE A 23 5.68 -3.91 -1.91
C PHE A 23 6.55 -5.16 -2.10
N ALA A 24 6.03 -6.35 -1.83
CA ALA A 24 6.71 -7.58 -2.25
C ALA A 24 6.67 -7.73 -3.77
N ASP A 25 7.53 -8.58 -4.34
CA ASP A 25 7.54 -8.86 -5.77
C ASP A 25 6.18 -9.36 -6.26
N GLY A 26 5.63 -8.72 -7.30
CA GLY A 26 4.26 -8.97 -7.76
C GLY A 26 3.18 -8.36 -6.85
N GLY A 27 3.57 -7.43 -5.98
CA GLY A 27 2.67 -6.71 -5.09
C GLY A 27 1.85 -5.65 -5.81
N ILE A 28 0.94 -5.01 -5.07
CA ILE A 28 0.02 -4.02 -5.62
C ILE A 28 0.78 -2.84 -6.25
N PHE A 29 1.92 -2.43 -5.68
CA PHE A 29 2.73 -1.36 -6.24
C PHE A 29 3.25 -1.72 -7.66
N ASP A 30 3.72 -2.94 -7.87
CA ASP A 30 4.21 -3.39 -9.18
C ASP A 30 3.11 -3.36 -10.24
N ASP A 31 1.88 -3.73 -9.87
CA ASP A 31 0.75 -3.70 -10.80
C ASP A 31 0.35 -2.26 -11.17
N ILE A 32 0.38 -1.34 -10.21
CA ILE A 32 0.16 0.09 -10.48
C ILE A 32 1.26 0.64 -11.39
N GLN A 33 2.52 0.29 -11.13
CA GLN A 33 3.66 0.72 -11.95
C GLN A 33 3.55 0.20 -13.39
N LYS A 34 3.19 -1.09 -13.58
CA LYS A 34 2.93 -1.65 -14.91
C LYS A 34 1.78 -0.94 -15.62
N GLN A 35 0.70 -0.64 -14.89
CA GLN A 35 -0.47 0.03 -15.45
C GLN A 35 -0.11 1.41 -16.02
N GLU A 36 0.76 2.17 -15.34
CA GLU A 36 1.22 3.48 -15.84
C GLU A 36 2.06 3.36 -17.12
N LEU A 37 2.87 2.30 -17.25
CA LEU A 37 3.66 2.05 -18.47
C LEU A 37 2.80 1.60 -19.68
N THR A 38 1.55 1.21 -19.44
CA THR A 38 0.61 0.80 -20.50
C THR A 38 -0.37 1.90 -20.92
N ARG A 39 -0.20 3.10 -20.35
CA ARG A 39 -1.01 4.29 -20.63
C ARG A 39 -0.36 5.20 -21.66
#